data_AF-A0A8S2AVE1-F1
#
_entry.id   AF-A0A8S2AVE1-F1
#
_cell.length_a   1.000
_cell.length_b   1.000
_cell.length_c   1.000
_cell.angle_alpha   90.00
_cell.angle_beta   90.00
_cell.angle_gamma   90.00
#
_symmetry.space_group_name_H-M   'P 1'
#
loop_
_entity.id
_entity.type
_entity.pdbx_description
1 polymer ?
#
loop_
_entity_poly.entity_id
_entity_poly.type
_entity_poly.pdbx_seq_one_letter_code
_entity_poly.pdbx_strand_id
1 'polypeptide(L)'
;MFYDGYAYHRTTFEQTYRCYPSSFIDKPQIESGDKIIMPPSALDRLASLHIDYPMLFELRNTSTDSVSHCGVLEFIAEEGVIYMPYWMMQNLLLQEGDIVRVRNVTLPKGTYVKLQPHTTDFLDIANPKAILETALRNYSCLTVGDSIMVPYNNKKYFIDILEAKPSNGISIIETDCEVDFAPPLDYKEPERPVVPASAKAKEVPVAEAEPKFNPFTGSGRRLDGRPLSYEPQPIAANSNGQSHSLASSSGSEKAKQQTQGKLVFGSNVDRSTKETTKVGAGKERKQEEEAEKKDKFNAFSDQTSDIHWFTLCRKPNGQQFSGTASDHRLVHIPSLPPMPIQGSYVGIGSNIFVMGGFCNWKITSSVSLIDCRTHTAQTLPDMPKAVAISVTELIDRKIYVIGGSDTLSPLKSPSRSMMVYDTDTEMWELRARPDWEAGKRWFSSVVIGGKIYMRTYYNSFVYDPNEDSCDRDEVLHSKEWSSSCVIDDVLYYYDVRGNCLRAYDPKQRSWGVVKGFEGLLPEACKWSKTVSCTGGNLVLFLQKTEETEIWSAEIAVERREGGEIWGKVEWCSVVLDGNFHIMDCVAVEL
;
A
#
# COMPACT_ATOMS: atom_id res chain seq x y z
N MET A 1 -9.02 -36.13 19.73
CA MET A 1 -7.75 -36.43 20.45
C MET A 1 -7.19 -35.11 20.96
N PHE A 2 -6.35 -35.11 21.99
CA PHE A 2 -5.69 -33.89 22.46
C PHE A 2 -4.68 -33.40 21.41
N TYR A 3 -4.60 -32.08 21.21
CA TYR A 3 -3.43 -31.45 20.60
C TYR A 3 -2.68 -30.69 21.68
N ASP A 4 -1.37 -30.89 21.71
CA ASP A 4 -0.52 -30.53 22.85
C ASP A 4 -0.06 -29.07 22.80
N GLY A 5 0.25 -28.51 23.97
CA GLY A 5 0.55 -27.08 24.14
C GLY A 5 2.02 -26.74 23.90
N TYR A 6 2.35 -26.23 22.71
CA TYR A 6 3.66 -25.62 22.46
C TYR A 6 3.67 -24.12 22.78
N ALA A 7 4.21 -23.80 23.96
CA ALA A 7 4.44 -22.42 24.39
C ALA A 7 5.54 -21.75 23.54
N TYR A 8 5.19 -20.66 22.85
CA TYR A 8 6.15 -19.82 22.13
C TYR A 8 6.24 -18.41 22.74
N HIS A 9 7.04 -18.28 23.79
CA HIS A 9 7.69 -17.01 24.11
C HIS A 9 8.85 -16.76 23.13
N ARG A 10 8.51 -16.40 21.88
CA ARG A 10 9.46 -15.79 20.93
C ARG A 10 8.95 -14.39 20.58
N THR A 11 9.78 -13.39 20.85
CA THR A 11 9.55 -11.98 20.49
C THR A 11 9.94 -11.67 19.03
N THR A 12 10.30 -12.69 18.25
CA THR A 12 10.73 -12.59 16.86
C THR A 12 9.95 -13.57 16.00
N PHE A 13 9.48 -13.11 14.84
CA PHE A 13 8.84 -13.99 13.87
C PHE A 13 9.86 -14.93 13.29
N GLU A 14 9.59 -16.23 13.33
CA GLU A 14 10.42 -17.28 12.74
C GLU A 14 9.52 -18.46 12.34
N GLN A 15 9.54 -18.82 11.05
CA GLN A 15 8.72 -19.89 10.49
C GLN A 15 9.39 -20.48 9.25
N THR A 16 9.23 -21.78 9.01
CA THR A 16 9.66 -22.44 7.77
C THR A 16 8.54 -22.48 6.74
N TYR A 17 8.89 -22.29 5.47
CA TYR A 17 7.98 -22.33 4.31
C TYR A 17 8.65 -23.08 3.16
N ARG A 18 7.84 -23.59 2.22
CA ARG A 18 8.33 -24.06 0.91
C ARG A 18 8.54 -22.88 -0.03
N CYS A 19 9.68 -22.80 -0.71
CA CYS A 19 9.94 -21.78 -1.72
C CYS A 19 9.62 -22.26 -3.14
N TYR A 20 9.03 -21.38 -3.95
CA TYR A 20 8.86 -21.58 -5.39
C TYR A 20 9.30 -20.30 -6.12
N PRO A 21 9.78 -20.41 -7.37
CA PRO A 21 10.20 -19.25 -8.13
C PRO A 21 9.00 -18.41 -8.54
N SER A 22 9.24 -17.12 -8.79
CA SER A 22 8.19 -16.15 -9.13
C SER A 22 7.35 -16.55 -10.35
N SER A 23 7.84 -17.41 -11.24
CA SER A 23 7.12 -17.94 -12.41
C SER A 23 5.85 -18.74 -12.08
N PHE A 24 5.63 -19.15 -10.83
CA PHE A 24 4.39 -19.79 -10.38
C PHE A 24 3.27 -18.79 -10.08
N ILE A 25 3.55 -17.48 -10.12
CA ILE A 25 2.56 -16.40 -9.91
C ILE A 25 2.74 -15.34 -11.01
N ASP A 26 1.65 -14.87 -11.63
CA ASP A 26 1.73 -13.99 -12.81
C ASP A 26 2.07 -12.53 -12.44
N LYS A 27 3.28 -12.34 -11.92
CA LYS A 27 3.84 -11.08 -11.39
C LYS A 27 5.33 -10.94 -11.76
N PRO A 28 5.68 -10.79 -13.06
CA PRO A 28 7.07 -10.74 -13.53
C PRO A 28 7.91 -9.60 -12.93
N GLN A 29 7.27 -8.58 -12.35
CA GLN A 29 7.93 -7.52 -11.58
C GLN A 29 8.71 -8.02 -10.35
N ILE A 30 8.37 -9.19 -9.80
CA ILE A 30 9.07 -9.79 -8.65
C ILE A 30 10.55 -10.05 -8.97
N GLU A 31 10.86 -10.52 -10.18
CA GLU A 31 12.23 -10.76 -10.63
C GLU A 31 13.12 -9.51 -10.61
N SER A 32 12.53 -8.30 -10.64
CA SER A 32 13.24 -7.03 -10.73
C SER A 32 13.62 -6.39 -9.38
N GLY A 33 13.42 -7.11 -8.27
CA GLY A 33 13.69 -6.64 -6.91
C GLY A 33 13.92 -7.79 -5.93
N ASP A 34 14.00 -7.48 -4.64
CA ASP A 34 14.27 -8.41 -3.54
C ASP A 34 13.02 -8.83 -2.74
N LYS A 35 11.82 -8.59 -3.28
CA LYS A 35 10.58 -8.70 -2.50
C LYS A 35 9.89 -10.02 -2.74
N ILE A 36 9.72 -10.80 -1.67
CA ILE A 36 8.99 -12.07 -1.70
C ILE A 36 7.49 -11.88 -1.49
N ILE A 37 6.69 -12.87 -1.87
CA ILE A 37 5.28 -12.97 -1.51
C ILE A 37 5.13 -14.06 -0.43
N MET A 38 4.42 -13.71 0.64
CA MET A 38 4.19 -14.54 1.82
C MET A 38 2.71 -14.94 1.97
N PRO A 39 2.34 -15.92 2.81
CA PRO A 39 0.94 -16.26 3.02
C PRO A 39 0.25 -15.32 4.01
N PRO A 40 -1.08 -15.19 3.99
CA PRO A 40 -1.85 -14.36 4.93
C PRO A 40 -1.52 -14.62 6.41
N SER A 41 -1.36 -15.89 6.83
CA SER A 41 -1.02 -16.22 8.23
C SER A 41 0.34 -15.67 8.70
N ALA A 42 1.25 -15.35 7.77
CA ALA A 42 2.49 -14.67 8.11
C ALA A 42 2.21 -13.23 8.58
N LEU A 43 1.31 -12.50 7.91
CA LEU A 43 0.92 -11.14 8.28
C LEU A 43 0.25 -11.09 9.65
N ASP A 44 -0.69 -12.01 9.93
CA ASP A 44 -1.35 -12.09 11.23
C ASP A 44 -0.37 -12.29 12.38
N ARG A 45 0.63 -13.19 12.18
CA ARG A 45 1.70 -13.40 13.15
C ARG A 45 2.61 -12.17 13.30
N LEU A 46 3.02 -11.53 12.20
CA LEU A 46 3.85 -10.32 12.23
C LEU A 46 3.14 -9.16 12.94
N ALA A 47 1.84 -8.99 12.68
CA ALA A 47 1.00 -8.01 13.37
C ALA A 47 0.87 -8.31 14.87
N SER A 48 0.69 -9.58 15.26
CA SER A 48 0.66 -9.97 16.68
C SER A 48 1.97 -9.66 17.42
N LEU A 49 3.10 -9.73 16.72
CA LEU A 49 4.44 -9.44 17.22
C LEU A 49 4.80 -7.94 17.17
N HIS A 50 3.88 -7.07 16.74
CA HIS A 50 4.06 -5.61 16.69
C HIS A 50 5.28 -5.17 15.85
N ILE A 51 5.54 -5.88 14.74
CA ILE A 51 6.63 -5.56 13.81
C ILE A 51 6.16 -4.45 12.87
N ASP A 52 6.62 -3.22 13.11
CA ASP A 52 6.36 -2.06 12.26
C ASP A 52 7.13 -2.13 10.91
N TYR A 53 6.68 -1.34 9.93
CA TYR A 53 7.31 -1.24 8.61
C TYR A 53 8.65 -0.46 8.68
N PRO A 54 9.71 -0.84 7.92
CA PRO A 54 9.77 -1.89 6.90
C PRO A 54 9.93 -3.31 7.45
N MET A 55 9.11 -4.23 6.96
CA MET A 55 9.20 -5.66 7.27
C MET A 55 10.30 -6.30 6.42
N LEU A 56 11.46 -6.55 7.05
CA LEU A 56 12.61 -7.23 6.45
C LEU A 56 12.80 -8.63 7.05
N PHE A 57 13.34 -9.54 6.25
CA PHE A 57 13.48 -10.96 6.62
C PHE A 57 14.87 -11.51 6.27
N GLU A 58 15.39 -12.33 7.18
CA GLU A 58 16.52 -13.25 7.01
C GLU A 58 15.95 -14.55 6.41
N LEU A 59 16.40 -14.90 5.21
CA LEU A 59 16.15 -16.18 4.55
C LEU A 59 17.37 -17.07 4.75
N ARG A 60 17.20 -18.24 5.39
CA ARG A 60 18.29 -19.20 5.63
C ARG A 60 17.94 -20.58 5.10
N ASN A 61 18.75 -21.08 4.17
CA ASN A 61 18.73 -22.48 3.76
C ASN A 61 19.47 -23.32 4.82
N THR A 62 18.77 -24.23 5.48
CA THR A 62 19.35 -25.06 6.55
C THR A 62 20.27 -26.18 6.03
N SER A 63 20.29 -26.43 4.73
CA SER A 63 21.09 -27.50 4.09
C SER A 63 22.48 -27.05 3.67
N THR A 64 22.63 -25.77 3.33
CA THR A 64 23.88 -25.13 2.82
C THR A 64 24.44 -24.06 3.75
N ASP A 65 23.65 -23.65 4.75
CA ASP A 65 23.86 -22.51 5.64
C ASP A 65 24.01 -21.14 4.95
N SER A 66 23.57 -21.05 3.69
CA SER A 66 23.46 -19.77 2.97
C SER A 66 22.36 -18.89 3.56
N VAL A 67 22.66 -17.59 3.68
CA VAL A 67 21.76 -16.58 4.23
C VAL A 67 21.67 -15.41 3.25
N SER A 68 20.46 -15.02 2.91
CA SER A 68 20.13 -13.83 2.12
C SER A 68 19.05 -13.02 2.87
N HIS A 69 18.81 -11.79 2.43
CA HIS A 69 17.79 -10.92 3.02
C HIS A 69 16.80 -10.45 1.96
N CYS A 70 15.54 -10.30 2.36
CA CYS A 70 14.47 -9.86 1.47
C CYS A 70 13.50 -8.89 2.17
N GLY A 71 12.84 -8.05 1.36
CA GLY A 71 11.58 -7.42 1.75
C GLY A 71 10.38 -8.34 1.47
N VAL A 72 9.20 -7.95 1.92
CA VAL A 72 7.91 -8.53 1.46
C VAL A 72 7.21 -7.55 0.52
N LEU A 73 6.62 -8.07 -0.55
CA LEU A 73 5.77 -7.30 -1.47
C LEU A 73 4.32 -7.33 -0.99
N GLU A 74 3.77 -8.55 -0.84
CA GLU A 74 2.37 -8.83 -0.58
C GLU A 74 2.21 -10.13 0.23
N PHE A 75 1.04 -10.29 0.86
CA PHE A 75 0.67 -11.46 1.65
C PHE A 75 -0.47 -12.25 0.97
N ILE A 76 -0.17 -12.83 -0.20
CA ILE A 76 -1.15 -13.55 -1.06
C ILE A 76 -0.73 -14.98 -1.46
N ALA A 77 0.36 -15.54 -0.90
CA ALA A 77 0.76 -16.91 -1.18
C ALA A 77 -0.14 -17.95 -0.49
N GLU A 78 -0.08 -19.20 -0.95
CA GLU A 78 -0.76 -20.33 -0.31
C GLU A 78 -0.17 -20.65 1.07
N GLU A 79 -0.99 -21.16 1.99
CA GLU A 79 -0.55 -21.41 3.36
C GLU A 79 0.57 -22.47 3.44
N GLY A 80 1.72 -22.06 3.99
CA GLY A 80 2.95 -22.85 4.03
C GLY A 80 3.89 -22.65 2.82
N VAL A 81 3.53 -21.81 1.85
CA VAL A 81 4.30 -21.49 0.64
C VAL A 81 4.77 -20.04 0.64
N ILE A 82 5.94 -19.76 0.06
CA ILE A 82 6.38 -18.41 -0.34
C ILE A 82 6.86 -18.41 -1.79
N TYR A 83 6.64 -17.29 -2.49
CA TYR A 83 7.17 -17.06 -3.84
C TYR A 83 8.30 -16.04 -3.79
N MET A 84 9.41 -16.31 -4.45
CA MET A 84 10.61 -15.46 -4.44
C MET A 84 11.27 -15.35 -5.83
N PRO A 85 12.13 -14.34 -6.06
CA PRO A 85 12.87 -14.22 -7.32
C PRO A 85 13.75 -15.45 -7.58
N TYR A 86 13.84 -15.89 -8.84
CA TYR A 86 14.67 -17.04 -9.23
C TYR A 86 16.15 -16.81 -8.89
N TRP A 87 16.65 -15.58 -9.07
CA TRP A 87 18.03 -15.22 -8.68
C TRP A 87 18.28 -15.41 -7.16
N MET A 88 17.27 -15.15 -6.32
CA MET A 88 17.35 -15.34 -4.87
C MET A 88 17.36 -16.83 -4.49
N MET A 89 16.62 -17.68 -5.22
CA MET A 89 16.73 -19.14 -5.08
C MET A 89 18.11 -19.65 -5.50
N GLN A 90 18.72 -19.08 -6.55
CA GLN A 90 20.07 -19.44 -6.98
C GLN A 90 21.12 -19.10 -5.91
N ASN A 91 21.08 -17.90 -5.32
CA ASN A 91 22.00 -17.51 -4.24
C ASN A 91 21.85 -18.40 -2.99
N LEU A 92 20.61 -18.75 -2.65
CA LEU A 92 20.31 -19.64 -1.53
C LEU A 92 20.53 -21.14 -1.85
N LEU A 93 20.87 -21.49 -3.10
CA LEU A 93 21.02 -22.87 -3.59
C LEU A 93 19.78 -23.75 -3.32
N LEU A 94 18.59 -23.20 -3.57
CA LEU A 94 17.29 -23.84 -3.35
C LEU A 94 16.69 -24.36 -4.68
N GLN A 95 16.01 -25.51 -4.62
CA GLN A 95 15.17 -26.06 -5.69
C GLN A 95 13.68 -25.77 -5.43
N GLU A 96 12.83 -26.06 -6.43
CA GLU A 96 11.38 -25.84 -6.32
C GLU A 96 10.76 -26.74 -5.24
N GLY A 97 10.11 -26.13 -4.24
CA GLY A 97 9.52 -26.81 -3.10
C GLY A 97 10.46 -27.08 -1.92
N ASP A 98 11.73 -26.68 -1.99
CA ASP A 98 12.66 -26.77 -0.86
C ASP A 98 12.19 -25.92 0.33
N ILE A 99 12.63 -26.29 1.53
CA ILE A 99 12.22 -25.62 2.77
C ILE A 99 13.27 -24.57 3.18
N VAL A 100 12.84 -23.32 3.27
CA VAL A 100 13.65 -22.20 3.76
C VAL A 100 13.11 -21.70 5.10
N ARG A 101 14.01 -21.33 6.02
CA ARG A 101 13.68 -20.72 7.31
C ARG A 101 13.62 -19.21 7.12
N VAL A 102 12.44 -18.63 7.35
CA VAL A 102 12.19 -17.18 7.25
C VAL A 102 12.10 -16.61 8.66
N ARG A 103 12.86 -15.54 8.92
CA ARG A 103 12.93 -14.89 10.23
C ARG A 103 12.87 -13.38 10.06
N ASN A 104 12.03 -12.68 10.81
CA ASN A 104 12.04 -11.21 10.79
C ASN A 104 13.30 -10.68 11.48
N VAL A 105 13.93 -9.67 10.87
CA VAL A 105 15.13 -9.00 11.36
C VAL A 105 15.06 -7.50 11.09
N THR A 106 15.67 -6.69 11.96
CA THR A 106 15.87 -5.25 11.72
C THR A 106 17.31 -5.04 11.22
N LEU A 107 17.48 -4.70 9.95
CA LEU A 107 18.79 -4.38 9.38
C LEU A 107 19.11 -2.88 9.57
N PRO A 108 20.37 -2.52 9.87
CA PRO A 108 20.79 -1.12 9.90
C PRO A 108 20.81 -0.51 8.49
N LYS A 109 20.64 0.81 8.41
CA LYS A 109 20.77 1.57 7.16
C LYS A 109 22.22 1.46 6.63
N GLY A 110 22.36 1.11 5.36
CA GLY A 110 23.66 0.93 4.70
C GLY A 110 24.33 2.24 4.32
N THR A 111 25.60 2.42 4.68
CA THR A 111 26.38 3.64 4.39
C THR A 111 27.33 3.49 3.22
N TYR A 112 27.82 2.28 2.97
CA TYR A 112 28.72 1.96 1.84
C TYR A 112 28.42 0.54 1.35
N VAL A 113 28.41 0.35 0.03
CA VAL A 113 28.32 -0.94 -0.64
C VAL A 113 29.32 -1.01 -1.80
N LYS A 114 29.96 -2.17 -1.96
CA LYS A 114 30.93 -2.46 -3.01
C LYS A 114 30.39 -3.54 -3.93
N LEU A 115 30.24 -3.20 -5.20
CA LEU A 115 29.54 -4.01 -6.19
C LEU A 115 30.50 -4.47 -7.31
N GLN A 116 30.36 -5.73 -7.74
CA GLN A 116 31.15 -6.31 -8.82
C GLN A 116 30.23 -6.80 -9.95
N PRO A 117 30.16 -6.09 -11.09
CA PRO A 117 29.43 -6.58 -12.26
C PRO A 117 30.06 -7.88 -12.80
N HIS A 118 29.24 -8.82 -13.29
CA HIS A 118 29.75 -10.04 -13.92
C HIS A 118 30.37 -9.80 -15.29
N THR A 119 29.99 -8.72 -15.98
CA THR A 119 30.33 -8.45 -17.39
C THR A 119 30.80 -7.01 -17.63
N THR A 120 31.82 -6.80 -18.47
CA THR A 120 32.26 -5.45 -18.88
C THR A 120 31.16 -4.66 -19.59
N ASP A 121 30.25 -5.35 -20.28
CA ASP A 121 29.01 -4.83 -20.89
C ASP A 121 28.17 -3.92 -19.98
N PHE A 122 28.35 -3.98 -18.65
CA PHE A 122 27.67 -3.08 -17.69
C PHE A 122 28.43 -1.76 -17.48
N LEU A 123 29.76 -1.77 -17.53
CA LEU A 123 30.60 -0.58 -17.41
C LEU A 123 30.61 0.25 -18.71
N ASP A 124 30.46 -0.41 -19.86
CA ASP A 124 30.40 0.23 -21.18
C ASP A 124 29.08 1.00 -21.44
N ILE A 125 28.11 0.93 -20.51
CA ILE A 125 26.84 1.68 -20.61
C ILE A 125 27.09 3.17 -20.30
N ALA A 126 26.46 4.07 -21.05
CA ALA A 126 26.69 5.53 -20.94
C ALA A 126 26.37 6.14 -19.55
N ASN A 127 25.60 5.47 -18.70
CA ASN A 127 25.39 5.88 -17.29
C ASN A 127 25.00 4.67 -16.42
N PRO A 128 25.96 3.88 -15.90
CA PRO A 128 25.66 2.68 -15.10
C PRO A 128 25.12 3.06 -13.71
N LYS A 129 25.48 4.24 -13.18
CA LYS A 129 25.02 4.72 -11.87
C LYS A 129 23.51 4.96 -11.85
N ALA A 130 22.96 5.70 -12.81
CA ALA A 130 21.52 5.96 -12.86
C ALA A 130 20.68 4.69 -13.08
N ILE A 131 21.22 3.70 -13.81
CA ILE A 131 20.56 2.39 -13.98
C ILE A 131 20.54 1.64 -12.66
N LEU A 132 21.68 1.59 -11.96
CA LEU A 132 21.79 0.96 -10.65
C LEU A 132 20.91 1.67 -9.60
N GLU A 133 20.90 3.01 -9.54
CA GLU A 133 20.02 3.79 -8.67
C GLU A 133 18.53 3.53 -8.97
N THR A 134 18.17 3.31 -10.23
CA THR A 134 16.79 2.97 -10.63
C THR A 134 16.44 1.55 -10.21
N ALA A 135 17.35 0.59 -10.39
CA ALA A 135 17.15 -0.80 -10.01
C ALA A 135 17.10 -0.97 -8.48
N LEU A 136 18.04 -0.37 -7.74
CA LEU A 136 18.14 -0.49 -6.28
C LEU A 136 16.93 0.10 -5.54
N ARG A 137 16.11 0.96 -6.15
CA ARG A 137 14.80 1.37 -5.60
C ARG A 137 13.80 0.21 -5.47
N ASN A 138 13.94 -0.82 -6.31
CA ASN A 138 13.14 -2.04 -6.22
C ASN A 138 13.69 -3.02 -5.17
N TYR A 139 14.89 -2.76 -4.62
CA TYR A 139 15.51 -3.54 -3.57
C TYR A 139 15.27 -2.85 -2.21
N SER A 140 15.07 -3.63 -1.15
CA SER A 140 14.83 -3.21 0.22
C SER A 140 16.07 -3.41 1.09
N CYS A 141 16.80 -4.50 0.85
CA CYS A 141 18.05 -4.83 1.50
C CYS A 141 19.07 -5.46 0.53
N LEU A 142 20.32 -5.54 0.99
CA LEU A 142 21.46 -6.14 0.28
C LEU A 142 22.27 -7.00 1.26
N THR A 143 22.73 -8.19 0.84
CA THR A 143 23.62 -9.06 1.62
C THR A 143 24.98 -9.24 0.93
N VAL A 144 26.07 -9.20 1.70
CA VAL A 144 27.40 -9.59 1.22
C VAL A 144 27.40 -11.06 0.82
N GLY A 145 27.80 -11.32 -0.42
CA GLY A 145 27.79 -12.65 -1.05
C GLY A 145 26.57 -12.94 -1.92
N ASP A 146 25.54 -12.09 -1.93
CA ASP A 146 24.43 -12.20 -2.89
C ASP A 146 24.83 -11.66 -4.27
N SER A 147 24.48 -12.41 -5.32
CA SER A 147 24.43 -11.92 -6.71
C SER A 147 23.03 -11.34 -6.97
N ILE A 148 22.91 -10.02 -7.16
CA ILE A 148 21.63 -9.37 -7.50
C ILE A 148 21.45 -9.22 -9.01
N MET A 149 20.19 -9.15 -9.47
CA MET A 149 19.85 -9.10 -10.89
C MET A 149 19.24 -7.75 -11.29
N VAL A 150 19.89 -7.08 -12.24
CA VAL A 150 19.53 -5.75 -12.75
C VAL A 150 19.04 -5.89 -14.21
N PRO A 151 17.74 -5.70 -14.49
CA PRO A 151 17.22 -5.70 -15.84
C PRO A 151 17.47 -4.35 -16.53
N TYR A 152 18.15 -4.35 -17.69
CA TYR A 152 18.34 -3.16 -18.51
C TYR A 152 18.36 -3.50 -20.00
N ASN A 153 17.62 -2.73 -20.82
CA ASN A 153 17.55 -2.89 -22.27
C ASN A 153 17.30 -4.35 -22.74
N ASN A 154 16.31 -5.01 -22.12
CA ASN A 154 15.97 -6.44 -22.29
C ASN A 154 17.09 -7.46 -21.99
N LYS A 155 18.20 -7.02 -21.38
CA LYS A 155 19.30 -7.88 -20.90
C LYS A 155 19.25 -7.95 -19.36
N LYS A 156 19.52 -9.14 -18.80
CA LYS A 156 19.70 -9.33 -17.36
C LYS A 156 21.19 -9.21 -17.04
N TYR A 157 21.56 -8.26 -16.19
CA TYR A 157 22.91 -8.10 -15.67
C TYR A 157 22.97 -8.62 -14.24
N PHE A 158 24.04 -9.35 -13.90
CA PHE A 158 24.28 -9.84 -12.54
C PHE A 158 25.42 -9.07 -11.89
N ILE A 159 25.26 -8.74 -10.62
CA ILE A 159 26.19 -7.90 -9.84
C ILE A 159 26.33 -8.51 -8.45
N ASP A 160 27.57 -8.84 -8.04
CA ASP A 160 27.86 -9.39 -6.71
C ASP A 160 28.08 -8.28 -5.69
N ILE A 161 27.60 -8.49 -4.47
CA ILE A 161 27.82 -7.60 -3.33
C ILE A 161 29.03 -8.09 -2.54
N LEU A 162 30.20 -7.46 -2.74
CA LEU A 162 31.47 -7.87 -2.13
C LEU A 162 31.66 -7.36 -0.69
N GLU A 163 31.21 -6.14 -0.40
CA GLU A 163 31.30 -5.51 0.92
C GLU A 163 30.06 -4.65 1.17
N ALA A 164 29.56 -4.65 2.40
CA ALA A 164 28.51 -3.76 2.86
C ALA A 164 28.84 -3.26 4.27
N LYS A 165 28.45 -2.02 4.59
CA LYS A 165 28.71 -1.36 5.89
C LYS A 165 27.41 -0.70 6.37
N PRO A 166 27.04 -0.82 7.67
CA PRO A 166 27.87 -1.28 8.79
C PRO A 166 27.88 -2.79 9.07
N SER A 167 27.12 -3.62 8.33
CA SER A 167 26.99 -5.06 8.55
C SER A 167 26.82 -5.84 7.25
N ASN A 168 27.00 -7.16 7.28
CA ASN A 168 26.89 -8.03 6.10
C ASN A 168 25.51 -7.99 5.43
N GLY A 169 24.44 -7.77 6.19
CA GLY A 169 23.13 -7.39 5.65
C GLY A 169 22.85 -5.92 5.98
N ILE A 170 22.39 -5.15 5.00
CA ILE A 170 22.01 -3.73 5.15
C ILE A 170 20.62 -3.44 4.58
N SER A 171 19.92 -2.48 5.16
CA SER A 171 18.73 -1.86 4.57
C SER A 171 19.13 -0.65 3.72
N ILE A 172 18.57 -0.53 2.51
CA ILE A 172 18.82 0.60 1.60
C ILE A 172 17.59 1.50 1.42
N ILE A 173 16.48 1.20 2.10
CA ILE A 173 15.24 1.99 2.07
C ILE A 173 15.53 3.40 2.58
N GLU A 174 15.21 4.42 1.77
CA GLU A 174 15.37 5.86 2.08
C GLU A 174 16.75 6.20 2.68
N THR A 175 17.83 5.71 2.05
CA THR A 175 19.19 5.83 2.58
C THR A 175 20.17 6.21 1.46
N ASP A 176 20.92 7.29 1.66
CA ASP A 176 22.04 7.68 0.80
C ASP A 176 23.23 6.76 1.09
N CYS A 177 23.43 5.75 0.23
CA CYS A 177 24.52 4.77 0.36
C CYS A 177 25.63 5.05 -0.67
N GLU A 178 26.88 5.10 -0.22
CA GLU A 178 28.02 5.23 -1.14
C GLU A 178 28.24 3.93 -1.93
N VAL A 179 28.24 4.03 -3.27
CA VAL A 179 28.47 2.88 -4.16
C VAL A 179 29.86 2.93 -4.77
N ASP A 180 30.62 1.86 -4.55
CA ASP A 180 31.95 1.60 -5.12
C ASP A 180 31.90 0.39 -6.07
N PHE A 181 32.75 0.38 -7.11
CA PHE A 181 32.74 -0.62 -8.18
C PHE A 181 34.07 -1.38 -8.24
N ALA A 182 34.00 -2.70 -8.06
CA ALA A 182 35.12 -3.60 -8.29
C ALA A 182 35.26 -3.96 -9.79
N PRO A 183 36.46 -4.32 -10.27
CA PRO A 183 36.66 -4.78 -11.64
C PRO A 183 35.78 -6.00 -11.98
N PRO A 184 35.14 -6.07 -13.16
CA PRO A 184 34.26 -7.18 -13.52
C PRO A 184 34.94 -8.55 -13.56
N LEU A 185 34.16 -9.62 -13.36
CA LEU A 185 34.67 -11.00 -13.34
C LEU A 185 35.24 -11.47 -14.70
N ASP A 186 34.78 -10.89 -15.80
CA ASP A 186 35.27 -11.14 -17.16
C ASP A 186 36.43 -10.21 -17.60
N TYR A 187 36.85 -9.27 -16.74
CA TYR A 187 37.90 -8.31 -17.06
C TYR A 187 39.26 -9.00 -17.28
N LYS A 188 39.66 -9.09 -18.54
CA LYS A 188 41.03 -9.46 -18.94
C LYS A 188 41.88 -8.20 -18.92
N GLU A 189 42.82 -8.12 -17.99
CA GLU A 189 43.82 -7.04 -18.00
C GLU A 189 44.56 -7.05 -19.36
N PRO A 190 44.56 -5.95 -20.12
CA PRO A 190 45.20 -5.91 -21.42
C PRO A 190 46.71 -6.06 -21.23
N GLU A 191 47.28 -7.13 -21.81
CA GLU A 191 48.71 -7.42 -21.68
C GLU A 191 49.55 -6.20 -22.08
N ARG A 192 50.30 -5.65 -21.11
CA ARG A 192 51.26 -4.58 -21.40
C ARG A 192 52.23 -5.08 -22.48
N PRO A 193 52.44 -4.35 -23.60
CA PRO A 193 53.32 -4.81 -24.66
C PRO A 193 54.69 -5.20 -24.12
N VAL A 194 55.03 -6.50 -24.23
CA VAL A 194 56.28 -7.05 -23.72
C VAL A 194 57.42 -6.57 -24.61
N VAL A 195 58.00 -5.43 -24.25
CA VAL A 195 59.13 -4.82 -24.99
C VAL A 195 60.29 -5.82 -25.00
N PRO A 196 60.78 -6.29 -26.17
CA PRO A 196 61.77 -7.37 -26.22
C PRO A 196 63.09 -7.01 -25.51
N ALA A 197 63.48 -7.83 -24.54
CA ALA A 197 64.70 -7.61 -23.76
C ALA A 197 65.96 -7.86 -24.59
N SER A 198 66.65 -6.79 -25.03
CA SER A 198 67.89 -6.85 -25.80
C SER A 198 69.06 -6.13 -25.11
N ALA A 199 69.66 -6.82 -24.14
CA ALA A 199 71.06 -6.73 -23.69
C ALA A 199 71.82 -5.38 -23.68
N LYS A 200 72.06 -4.87 -22.44
CA LYS A 200 73.26 -4.11 -21.98
C LYS A 200 73.45 -2.67 -22.55
N ALA A 201 73.77 -1.63 -21.77
CA ALA A 201 74.44 -1.57 -20.46
C ALA A 201 74.29 -0.22 -19.71
N LYS A 202 74.63 -0.23 -18.40
CA LYS A 202 74.97 0.89 -17.49
C LYS A 202 73.84 1.80 -16.97
N GLU A 203 74.11 2.38 -15.80
CA GLU A 203 73.19 3.14 -14.94
C GLU A 203 73.33 4.66 -15.14
N VAL A 204 72.22 5.40 -15.12
CA VAL A 204 72.05 6.73 -14.46
C VAL A 204 70.55 6.89 -14.13
N PRO A 205 70.14 7.36 -12.93
CA PRO A 205 68.74 7.66 -12.62
C PRO A 205 68.37 9.14 -12.86
N VAL A 206 67.24 9.39 -13.53
CA VAL A 206 66.52 10.67 -13.53
C VAL A 206 65.02 10.37 -13.52
N ALA A 207 64.23 11.17 -12.80
CA ALA A 207 62.78 11.07 -12.75
C ALA A 207 62.13 12.30 -13.40
N GLU A 208 61.09 12.09 -14.20
CA GLU A 208 60.23 13.15 -14.73
C GLU A 208 58.74 12.79 -14.51
N ALA A 209 57.88 13.79 -14.44
CA ALA A 209 56.47 13.67 -14.09
C ALA A 209 55.55 14.09 -15.25
N GLU A 210 54.32 13.56 -15.27
CA GLU A 210 53.38 13.80 -16.37
C GLU A 210 52.88 15.27 -16.44
N PRO A 211 52.70 15.83 -17.65
CA PRO A 211 52.28 17.21 -17.84
C PRO A 211 50.76 17.39 -17.66
N LYS A 212 50.36 18.40 -16.87
CA LYS A 212 48.95 18.81 -16.75
C LYS A 212 48.49 19.62 -17.96
N PHE A 213 47.33 19.26 -18.51
CA PHE A 213 46.64 19.98 -19.58
C PHE A 213 45.85 21.18 -19.04
N ASN A 214 46.02 22.36 -19.67
CA ASN A 214 45.24 23.58 -19.37
C ASN A 214 44.41 23.99 -20.61
N PRO A 215 43.07 23.99 -20.54
CA PRO A 215 42.24 24.56 -21.60
C PRO A 215 42.33 26.10 -21.64
N PHE A 216 41.93 26.70 -22.77
CA PHE A 216 41.87 28.16 -23.03
C PHE A 216 43.22 28.90 -23.23
N THR A 217 44.12 28.35 -24.04
CA THR A 217 45.33 29.03 -24.53
C THR A 217 45.06 29.94 -25.74
N GLY A 218 44.27 31.00 -25.56
CA GLY A 218 43.94 31.95 -26.64
C GLY A 218 43.77 33.40 -26.16
N SER A 219 44.32 34.36 -26.92
CA SER A 219 44.28 35.80 -26.58
C SER A 219 43.02 36.48 -27.16
N GLY A 220 42.16 36.97 -26.27
CA GLY A 220 40.94 37.69 -26.65
C GLY A 220 41.23 39.08 -27.22
N ARG A 221 40.63 39.42 -28.37
CA ARG A 221 40.61 40.79 -28.93
C ARG A 221 39.27 41.46 -28.64
N ARG A 222 39.31 42.75 -28.28
CA ARG A 222 38.11 43.59 -28.17
C ARG A 222 37.60 43.95 -29.57
N LEU A 223 36.27 44.01 -29.72
CA LEU A 223 35.60 44.38 -30.98
C LEU A 223 35.47 45.91 -31.19
N ASP A 224 35.85 46.73 -30.20
CA ASP A 224 35.64 48.19 -30.19
C ASP A 224 36.88 49.03 -30.56
N GLY A 225 37.95 48.38 -31.06
CA GLY A 225 39.03 49.05 -31.81
C GLY A 225 39.95 49.99 -31.03
N ARG A 226 39.90 50.00 -29.68
CA ARG A 226 40.81 50.81 -28.84
C ARG A 226 41.85 49.93 -28.12
N PRO A 227 43.11 50.39 -27.99
CA PRO A 227 44.18 49.60 -27.40
C PRO A 227 43.98 49.39 -25.89
N LEU A 228 44.45 48.23 -25.41
CA LEU A 228 44.52 47.91 -23.98
C LEU A 228 45.80 48.50 -23.38
N SER A 229 45.69 49.04 -22.16
CA SER A 229 46.84 49.41 -21.33
C SER A 229 47.00 48.40 -20.19
N TYR A 230 48.23 47.92 -20.00
CA TYR A 230 48.68 46.93 -19.00
C TYR A 230 48.50 45.44 -19.38
N GLU A 231 49.61 44.70 -19.29
CA GLU A 231 49.67 43.23 -19.36
C GLU A 231 50.09 42.69 -17.96
N PRO A 232 49.37 41.71 -17.38
CA PRO A 232 49.83 41.01 -16.19
C PRO A 232 50.97 40.03 -16.49
N GLN A 233 52.02 40.01 -15.66
CA GLN A 233 53.08 38.99 -15.75
C GLN A 233 52.72 37.69 -15.00
N PRO A 234 53.22 36.52 -15.44
CA PRO A 234 52.98 35.25 -14.78
C PRO A 234 53.82 35.09 -13.51
N ILE A 235 53.25 34.48 -12.47
CA ILE A 235 53.97 34.02 -11.27
C ILE A 235 53.69 32.53 -11.07
N ALA A 236 54.75 31.75 -10.83
CA ALA A 236 54.69 30.30 -10.71
C ALA A 236 54.25 29.84 -9.31
N ALA A 237 53.83 28.58 -9.22
CA ALA A 237 53.51 27.92 -7.96
C ALA A 237 54.76 27.69 -7.09
N ASN A 238 54.57 27.57 -5.78
CA ASN A 238 55.58 26.99 -4.89
C ASN A 238 54.92 26.15 -3.79
N SER A 239 55.67 25.24 -3.18
CA SER A 239 55.16 24.05 -2.49
C SER A 239 54.93 24.18 -0.98
N ASN A 240 54.27 23.16 -0.40
CA ASN A 240 54.09 23.00 1.04
C ASN A 240 55.40 23.08 1.83
N GLY A 241 55.40 23.84 2.92
CA GLY A 241 56.32 23.71 4.05
C GLY A 241 55.53 23.46 5.33
N GLN A 242 55.98 22.55 6.19
CA GLN A 242 55.20 22.12 7.36
C GLN A 242 55.19 23.12 8.52
N SER A 243 54.17 22.95 9.36
CA SER A 243 53.89 23.66 10.60
C SER A 243 55.11 23.91 11.51
N HIS A 244 55.16 25.13 12.06
CA HIS A 244 55.59 25.34 13.44
C HIS A 244 54.51 26.10 14.23
N SER A 245 54.49 25.90 15.55
CA SER A 245 53.41 26.28 16.46
C SER A 245 53.74 27.48 17.35
N LEU A 246 52.79 27.86 18.23
CA LEU A 246 52.81 28.95 19.23
C LEU A 246 52.47 30.33 18.61
N ALA A 247 51.38 31.05 18.92
CA ALA A 247 50.43 31.18 20.05
C ALA A 247 50.71 32.37 21.00
N SER A 248 49.64 33.12 21.33
CA SER A 248 49.59 34.31 22.20
C SER A 248 50.30 35.57 21.65
N SER A 249 49.96 36.81 22.01
CA SER A 249 48.95 37.33 22.95
C SER A 249 48.37 38.70 22.54
N SER A 250 47.08 38.92 22.83
CA SER A 250 46.37 40.20 23.07
C SER A 250 47.06 41.57 22.82
N GLY A 251 46.57 42.29 21.79
CA GLY A 251 45.66 43.45 22.01
C GLY A 251 46.21 44.87 22.24
N SER A 252 45.42 45.86 21.77
CA SER A 252 45.55 47.32 22.02
C SER A 252 46.69 48.05 21.25
N GLU A 253 46.63 49.36 20.92
CA GLU A 253 45.69 50.44 21.29
C GLU A 253 45.77 51.66 20.32
N LYS A 254 44.73 52.53 20.28
CA LYS A 254 44.72 53.97 19.85
C LYS A 254 45.00 54.32 18.35
N ALA A 255 44.52 55.45 17.76
CA ALA A 255 43.40 56.38 18.07
C ALA A 255 43.15 57.41 16.92
N LYS A 256 42.07 58.23 17.05
CA LYS A 256 41.66 59.45 16.28
C LYS A 256 40.96 59.20 14.92
N GLN A 257 39.69 59.60 14.67
CA GLN A 257 38.96 60.91 14.68
C GLN A 257 38.98 61.63 13.30
N GLN A 258 37.83 61.76 12.59
CA GLN A 258 36.83 62.88 12.59
C GLN A 258 37.36 64.19 11.92
N THR A 259 36.65 65.01 11.12
CA THR A 259 35.23 65.50 10.99
C THR A 259 34.96 65.96 9.51
N GLN A 260 33.82 66.47 8.97
CA GLN A 260 32.34 66.46 9.20
C GLN A 260 31.61 66.98 7.91
N GLY A 261 30.28 66.75 7.78
CA GLY A 261 29.37 67.43 6.80
C GLY A 261 28.20 66.50 6.38
N LYS A 262 26.89 66.67 6.67
CA LYS A 262 25.96 67.79 6.96
C LYS A 262 25.42 68.49 5.68
N LEU A 263 24.12 68.71 5.40
CA LEU A 263 22.80 68.47 6.06
C LEU A 263 21.98 67.39 5.28
N VAL A 264 20.84 66.78 5.68
CA VAL A 264 19.87 66.87 6.82
C VAL A 264 18.61 67.77 6.65
N PHE A 265 17.48 67.19 6.20
CA PHE A 265 16.06 67.60 6.42
C PHE A 265 15.13 66.35 6.27
N GLY A 266 13.96 66.21 6.93
CA GLY A 266 13.45 66.95 8.10
C GLY A 266 11.92 67.12 8.24
N SER A 267 11.13 66.07 8.52
CA SER A 267 9.70 66.12 8.99
C SER A 267 9.30 64.73 9.53
N ASN A 268 8.75 64.44 10.73
CA ASN A 268 8.18 65.24 11.84
C ASN A 268 6.89 66.02 11.48
N VAL A 269 5.87 66.18 12.34
CA VAL A 269 5.55 65.71 13.73
C VAL A 269 4.00 65.82 13.86
N ASP A 270 3.22 65.23 14.78
CA ASP A 270 3.34 64.66 16.14
C ASP A 270 2.44 63.37 16.20
N ARG A 271 1.89 62.75 17.28
CA ARG A 271 1.76 63.06 18.71
C ARG A 271 1.69 61.81 19.60
N SER A 272 1.85 62.02 20.91
CA SER A 272 1.82 61.05 22.02
C SER A 272 0.38 60.83 22.56
N THR A 273 0.05 59.77 23.33
CA THR A 273 0.53 59.50 24.70
C THR A 273 0.68 58.02 25.12
N LYS A 274 1.35 57.85 26.27
CA LYS A 274 1.60 56.66 27.13
C LYS A 274 0.36 55.75 27.33
N GLU A 275 0.46 54.47 27.75
CA GLU A 275 1.27 53.98 28.88
C GLU A 275 1.56 52.45 28.93
N THR A 276 2.77 52.09 29.40
CA THR A 276 3.22 50.85 30.10
C THR A 276 2.80 49.40 29.68
N THR A 277 3.80 48.67 29.13
CA THR A 277 4.42 47.47 29.75
C THR A 277 3.88 46.04 29.52
N LYS A 278 4.60 45.28 28.65
CA LYS A 278 4.94 43.80 28.71
C LYS A 278 3.79 42.75 28.54
N VAL A 279 3.95 41.58 27.89
CA VAL A 279 5.06 40.89 27.16
C VAL A 279 4.48 40.13 25.94
N GLY A 280 5.26 39.97 24.85
CA GLY A 280 5.29 38.71 24.07
C GLY A 280 4.33 38.56 22.87
N ALA A 281 4.83 38.85 21.66
CA ALA A 281 4.14 38.53 20.40
C ALA A 281 4.65 37.22 19.77
N GLY A 282 3.86 36.60 18.88
CA GLY A 282 4.19 35.30 18.29
C GLY A 282 3.28 34.81 17.15
N LYS A 283 2.68 35.71 16.35
CA LYS A 283 1.90 35.39 15.15
C LYS A 283 2.16 36.41 14.04
N GLU A 284 2.93 36.02 13.02
CA GLU A 284 2.91 36.57 11.64
C GLU A 284 3.97 35.85 10.80
N ARG A 285 3.68 34.62 10.36
CA ARG A 285 4.50 33.87 9.38
C ARG A 285 3.80 32.64 8.77
N LYS A 286 2.50 32.75 8.50
CA LYS A 286 1.65 31.61 8.07
C LYS A 286 0.60 31.91 6.99
N GLN A 287 0.70 33.04 6.30
CA GLN A 287 -0.27 33.43 5.25
C GLN A 287 0.33 33.57 3.84
N GLU A 288 1.63 33.32 3.65
CA GLU A 288 2.27 33.29 2.33
C GLU A 288 2.45 31.85 1.80
N GLU A 289 2.61 30.84 2.66
CA GLU A 289 2.79 29.43 2.25
C GLU A 289 1.52 28.72 1.75
N GLU A 290 0.32 29.30 1.98
CA GLU A 290 -0.95 28.70 1.55
C GLU A 290 -1.39 29.14 0.14
N ALA A 291 -0.71 30.10 -0.48
CA ALA A 291 -1.04 30.61 -1.81
C ALA A 291 -0.45 29.76 -2.95
N GLU A 292 0.85 29.45 -2.92
CA GLU A 292 1.55 28.80 -4.04
C GLU A 292 1.21 27.31 -4.25
N LYS A 293 0.42 26.68 -3.34
CA LYS A 293 0.04 25.27 -3.46
C LYS A 293 -1.20 24.99 -4.32
N LYS A 294 -1.83 26.01 -4.93
CA LYS A 294 -3.04 25.82 -5.75
C LYS A 294 -2.80 25.49 -7.24
N ASP A 295 -1.67 25.89 -7.83
CA ASP A 295 -1.45 25.81 -9.28
C ASP A 295 -0.66 24.55 -9.74
N LYS A 296 -0.89 23.39 -9.11
CA LYS A 296 -0.35 22.08 -9.57
C LYS A 296 -1.36 20.92 -9.53
N PHE A 297 -2.52 21.15 -10.15
CA PHE A 297 -3.23 20.10 -10.92
C PHE A 297 -2.60 20.05 -12.34
N ASN A 298 -2.53 18.95 -13.08
CA ASN A 298 -2.87 17.55 -12.76
C ASN A 298 -2.07 16.60 -13.69
N ALA A 299 -1.40 15.58 -13.16
CA ALA A 299 -0.84 14.47 -13.96
C ALA A 299 -0.47 13.26 -13.07
N PHE A 300 -0.99 12.07 -13.42
CA PHE A 300 -0.75 10.75 -12.82
C PHE A 300 -1.12 10.59 -11.32
N SER A 301 -2.12 9.76 -11.06
CA SER A 301 -2.70 9.55 -9.72
C SER A 301 -3.24 8.11 -9.56
N ASP A 302 -2.36 7.14 -9.82
CA ASP A 302 -2.73 5.74 -10.06
C ASP A 302 -2.39 4.84 -8.87
N GLN A 303 -3.11 4.99 -7.76
CA GLN A 303 -3.08 4.07 -6.59
C GLN A 303 -4.47 3.78 -5.99
N THR A 304 -5.53 3.96 -6.79
CA THR A 304 -6.91 3.52 -6.50
C THR A 304 -7.56 2.87 -7.74
N SER A 305 -6.75 2.52 -8.74
CA SER A 305 -7.15 2.29 -10.14
C SER A 305 -8.08 1.10 -10.37
N ASP A 306 -8.11 0.11 -9.47
CA ASP A 306 -8.54 -1.25 -9.82
C ASP A 306 -9.94 -1.64 -9.27
N ILE A 307 -10.58 -0.80 -8.44
CA ILE A 307 -11.95 -1.07 -7.94
C ILE A 307 -12.98 -0.43 -8.87
N HIS A 308 -13.63 -1.27 -9.67
CA HIS A 308 -14.63 -0.86 -10.66
C HIS A 308 -16.04 -1.39 -10.35
N TRP A 309 -17.05 -0.70 -10.88
CA TRP A 309 -18.44 -1.16 -10.83
C TRP A 309 -18.74 -2.20 -11.92
N PHE A 310 -19.49 -3.23 -11.55
CA PHE A 310 -20.08 -4.20 -12.48
C PHE A 310 -21.59 -4.31 -12.23
N THR A 311 -22.38 -4.47 -13.28
CA THR A 311 -23.81 -4.80 -13.19
C THR A 311 -24.06 -6.25 -13.62
N LEU A 312 -24.97 -6.94 -12.93
CA LEU A 312 -25.38 -8.30 -13.27
C LEU A 312 -26.45 -8.25 -14.38
N CYS A 313 -26.00 -8.32 -15.64
CA CYS A 313 -26.90 -8.33 -16.78
C CYS A 313 -27.66 -9.66 -16.88
N ARG A 314 -28.98 -9.59 -16.65
CA ARG A 314 -29.96 -10.61 -17.07
C ARG A 314 -30.32 -10.36 -18.53
N LYS A 315 -30.24 -11.36 -19.42
CA LYS A 315 -30.81 -11.22 -20.78
C LYS A 315 -32.34 -11.10 -20.70
N PRO A 316 -32.98 -10.22 -21.47
CA PRO A 316 -34.44 -10.25 -21.60
C PRO A 316 -34.88 -11.53 -22.33
N ASN A 317 -35.88 -12.23 -21.78
CA ASN A 317 -36.40 -13.49 -22.31
C ASN A 317 -36.87 -13.33 -23.77
N GLY A 318 -36.16 -13.90 -24.75
CA GLY A 318 -36.63 -13.95 -26.14
C GLY A 318 -35.61 -14.17 -27.25
N GLN A 319 -34.29 -14.00 -27.03
CA GLN A 319 -33.29 -14.18 -28.09
C GLN A 319 -32.16 -15.15 -27.69
N GLN A 320 -32.25 -16.37 -28.24
CA GLN A 320 -31.13 -17.32 -28.26
C GLN A 320 -30.07 -16.85 -29.26
N PHE A 321 -28.82 -16.77 -28.81
CA PHE A 321 -27.66 -16.85 -29.71
C PHE A 321 -27.18 -18.30 -29.76
N SER A 322 -26.71 -18.76 -30.92
CA SER A 322 -26.18 -20.11 -31.11
C SER A 322 -24.78 -20.23 -30.47
N GLY A 323 -24.72 -20.52 -29.17
CA GLY A 323 -23.48 -20.76 -28.44
C GLY A 323 -23.72 -21.02 -26.95
N THR A 324 -22.88 -21.86 -26.34
CA THR A 324 -23.01 -22.35 -24.96
C THR A 324 -22.50 -21.35 -23.89
N ALA A 325 -22.90 -20.08 -23.99
CA ALA A 325 -22.54 -19.03 -23.05
C ALA A 325 -23.72 -18.70 -22.13
N SER A 326 -23.47 -18.51 -20.84
CA SER A 326 -24.50 -18.20 -19.82
C SER A 326 -25.30 -16.94 -20.15
N ASP A 327 -26.58 -16.95 -19.78
CA ASP A 327 -27.49 -15.81 -19.96
C ASP A 327 -27.31 -14.71 -18.90
N HIS A 328 -26.47 -14.98 -17.89
CA HIS A 328 -26.13 -14.09 -16.78
C HIS A 328 -24.63 -13.81 -16.77
N ARG A 329 -24.25 -12.54 -16.65
CA ARG A 329 -22.85 -12.10 -16.55
C ARG A 329 -22.71 -10.75 -15.86
N LEU A 330 -21.59 -10.55 -15.18
CA LEU A 330 -21.17 -9.24 -14.67
C LEU A 330 -20.56 -8.44 -15.83
N VAL A 331 -21.04 -7.21 -16.03
CA VAL A 331 -20.58 -6.30 -17.07
C VAL A 331 -20.03 -5.02 -16.44
N HIS A 332 -18.79 -4.70 -16.75
CA HIS A 332 -18.08 -3.51 -16.25
C HIS A 332 -18.79 -2.21 -16.70
N ILE A 333 -18.87 -1.23 -15.79
CA ILE A 333 -19.43 0.11 -16.03
C ILE A 333 -18.29 1.16 -16.08
N PRO A 334 -17.64 1.36 -17.24
CA PRO A 334 -16.44 2.22 -17.35
C PRO A 334 -16.71 3.73 -17.26
N SER A 335 -17.97 4.17 -17.15
CA SER A 335 -18.33 5.59 -16.98
C SER A 335 -18.28 6.05 -15.51
N LEU A 336 -18.20 5.12 -14.56
CA LEU A 336 -18.09 5.42 -13.13
C LEU A 336 -16.61 5.44 -12.72
N PRO A 337 -16.19 6.39 -11.87
CA PRO A 337 -14.80 6.46 -11.40
C PRO A 337 -14.46 5.28 -10.48
N PRO A 338 -13.16 5.01 -10.23
CA PRO A 338 -12.75 4.02 -9.25
C PRO A 338 -13.26 4.36 -7.84
N MET A 339 -13.61 3.32 -7.06
CA MET A 339 -14.26 3.48 -5.76
C MET A 339 -13.29 3.42 -4.56
N PRO A 340 -13.59 4.10 -3.44
CA PRO A 340 -12.74 4.07 -2.25
C PRO A 340 -12.71 2.68 -1.61
N ILE A 341 -11.50 2.19 -1.29
CA ILE A 341 -11.29 0.88 -0.66
C ILE A 341 -11.97 0.90 0.72
N GLN A 342 -12.81 -0.10 1.03
CA GLN A 342 -13.54 -0.19 2.31
C GLN A 342 -14.38 1.07 2.64
N GLY A 343 -14.89 1.75 1.60
CA GLY A 343 -16.04 2.64 1.73
C GLY A 343 -17.32 1.87 2.05
N SER A 344 -18.40 2.60 2.31
CA SER A 344 -19.73 2.05 2.53
C SER A 344 -20.64 2.39 1.35
N TYR A 345 -21.52 1.45 0.97
CA TYR A 345 -22.36 1.53 -0.22
C TYR A 345 -23.83 1.24 0.15
N VAL A 346 -24.75 2.15 -0.17
CA VAL A 346 -26.18 2.01 0.17
C VAL A 346 -27.06 2.26 -1.04
N GLY A 347 -27.85 1.26 -1.44
CA GLY A 347 -28.86 1.39 -2.49
C GLY A 347 -30.13 2.06 -1.97
N ILE A 348 -30.61 3.09 -2.67
CA ILE A 348 -31.89 3.77 -2.42
C ILE A 348 -32.60 3.98 -3.76
N GLY A 349 -33.65 3.20 -4.02
CA GLY A 349 -34.27 3.13 -5.33
C GLY A 349 -33.22 2.77 -6.39
N SER A 350 -33.11 3.58 -7.44
CA SER A 350 -32.14 3.43 -8.54
C SER A 350 -30.74 3.97 -8.26
N ASN A 351 -30.46 4.44 -7.05
CA ASN A 351 -29.26 5.21 -6.76
C ASN A 351 -28.41 4.50 -5.70
N ILE A 352 -27.08 4.67 -5.77
CA ILE A 352 -26.15 4.18 -4.74
C ILE A 352 -25.44 5.38 -4.10
N PHE A 353 -25.59 5.52 -2.79
CA PHE A 353 -24.74 6.37 -1.97
C PHE A 353 -23.41 5.66 -1.71
N VAL A 354 -22.31 6.33 -1.99
CA VAL A 354 -20.93 5.92 -1.69
C VAL A 354 -20.39 6.86 -0.62
N MET A 355 -20.00 6.30 0.52
CA MET A 355 -19.60 7.07 1.71
C MET A 355 -18.24 6.63 2.24
N GLY A 356 -17.32 7.58 2.41
CA GLY A 356 -16.07 7.37 3.12
C GLY A 356 -15.11 6.38 2.47
N GLY A 357 -14.44 5.57 3.30
CA GLY A 357 -13.42 4.60 2.86
C GLY A 357 -12.03 5.21 2.73
N PHE A 358 -11.13 4.48 2.08
CA PHE A 358 -9.78 4.91 1.76
C PHE A 358 -9.66 5.31 0.28
N CYS A 359 -9.21 6.55 0.04
CA CYS A 359 -8.84 7.05 -1.28
C CYS A 359 -7.41 7.60 -1.22
N ASN A 360 -6.53 7.17 -2.12
CA ASN A 360 -5.11 7.56 -2.17
C ASN A 360 -4.41 7.46 -0.79
N TRP A 361 -4.58 6.31 -0.13
CA TRP A 361 -4.09 5.98 1.23
C TRP A 361 -4.55 6.92 2.36
N LYS A 362 -5.62 7.70 2.14
CA LYS A 362 -6.23 8.56 3.15
C LYS A 362 -7.68 8.16 3.39
N ILE A 363 -8.12 8.20 4.64
CA ILE A 363 -9.54 8.07 4.97
C ILE A 363 -10.24 9.35 4.51
N THR A 364 -11.38 9.22 3.83
CA THR A 364 -12.14 10.35 3.26
C THR A 364 -13.47 10.56 3.99
N SER A 365 -13.94 11.81 3.98
CA SER A 365 -15.30 12.23 4.37
C SER A 365 -16.24 12.32 3.16
N SER A 366 -15.72 12.17 1.95
CA SER A 366 -16.47 12.35 0.70
C SER A 366 -17.70 11.46 0.60
N VAL A 367 -18.79 12.07 0.14
CA VAL A 367 -20.04 11.40 -0.23
C VAL A 367 -20.27 11.58 -1.72
N SER A 368 -20.66 10.51 -2.40
CA SER A 368 -21.07 10.56 -3.81
C SER A 368 -22.34 9.76 -4.04
N LEU A 369 -23.20 10.26 -4.91
CA LEU A 369 -24.42 9.60 -5.37
C LEU A 369 -24.22 9.11 -6.80
N ILE A 370 -24.45 7.82 -7.04
CA ILE A 370 -24.45 7.20 -8.36
C ILE A 370 -25.90 7.00 -8.77
N ASP A 371 -26.30 7.52 -9.93
CA ASP A 371 -27.56 7.13 -10.60
C ASP A 371 -27.26 5.93 -11.50
N CYS A 372 -27.88 4.78 -11.20
CA CYS A 372 -27.63 3.53 -11.92
C CYS A 372 -28.39 3.41 -13.25
N ARG A 373 -29.34 4.31 -13.55
CA ARG A 373 -30.03 4.37 -14.86
C ARG A 373 -29.20 5.15 -15.89
N THR A 374 -28.42 6.15 -15.45
CA THR A 374 -27.54 6.94 -16.31
C THR A 374 -26.06 6.57 -16.22
N HIS A 375 -25.67 5.75 -15.22
CA HIS A 375 -24.28 5.43 -14.89
C HIS A 375 -23.40 6.67 -14.66
N THR A 376 -23.92 7.67 -13.95
CA THR A 376 -23.25 8.93 -13.62
C THR A 376 -23.10 9.12 -12.11
N ALA A 377 -21.97 9.66 -11.67
CA ALA A 377 -21.71 10.00 -10.27
C ALA A 377 -21.77 11.53 -10.02
N GLN A 378 -22.35 11.94 -8.90
CA GLN A 378 -22.42 13.31 -8.39
C GLN A 378 -21.84 13.37 -6.97
N THR A 379 -21.00 14.36 -6.67
CA THR A 379 -20.54 14.62 -5.29
C THR A 379 -21.66 15.26 -4.45
N LEU A 380 -21.81 14.81 -3.20
CA LEU A 380 -22.73 15.36 -2.20
C LEU A 380 -21.95 15.97 -1.02
N PRO A 381 -22.59 16.70 -0.09
CA PRO A 381 -21.93 17.25 1.09
C PRO A 381 -21.26 16.17 1.95
N ASP A 382 -19.96 16.37 2.21
CA ASP A 382 -19.11 15.50 3.03
C ASP A 382 -19.70 15.15 4.40
N MET A 383 -19.39 13.95 4.86
CA MET A 383 -19.68 13.48 6.22
C MET A 383 -19.00 14.37 7.28
N PRO A 384 -19.61 14.60 8.46
CA PRO A 384 -19.00 15.36 9.56
C PRO A 384 -17.63 14.83 10.05
N LYS A 385 -17.29 13.58 9.72
CA LYS A 385 -15.96 13.00 9.87
C LYS A 385 -15.63 12.07 8.71
N ALA A 386 -14.34 12.02 8.38
CA ALA A 386 -13.79 10.97 7.53
C ALA A 386 -13.78 9.63 8.28
N VAL A 387 -14.39 8.59 7.71
CA VAL A 387 -14.41 7.22 8.26
C VAL A 387 -14.28 6.17 7.16
N ALA A 388 -13.69 5.02 7.49
CA ALA A 388 -13.65 3.82 6.65
C ALA A 388 -14.08 2.59 7.45
N ILE A 389 -14.58 1.53 6.78
CA ILE A 389 -15.06 0.30 7.43
C ILE A 389 -16.21 0.55 8.43
N SER A 390 -17.04 1.56 8.16
CA SER A 390 -18.26 1.86 8.91
C SER A 390 -19.33 0.80 8.68
N VAL A 391 -20.12 0.50 9.72
CA VAL A 391 -21.48 -0.04 9.53
C VAL A 391 -22.29 1.09 8.90
N THR A 392 -22.99 0.83 7.81
CA THR A 392 -23.79 1.86 7.13
C THR A 392 -25.07 1.26 6.60
N GLU A 393 -26.20 1.74 7.10
CA GLU A 393 -27.50 1.09 6.96
C GLU A 393 -28.63 2.12 6.77
N LEU A 394 -29.70 1.74 6.07
CA LEU A 394 -30.86 2.61 5.79
C LEU A 394 -32.06 2.23 6.67
N ILE A 395 -32.54 3.17 7.47
CA ILE A 395 -33.82 3.07 8.21
C ILE A 395 -34.60 4.36 8.00
N ASP A 396 -35.88 4.27 7.60
CA ASP A 396 -36.82 5.40 7.50
C ASP A 396 -36.21 6.67 6.86
N ARG A 397 -35.62 6.51 5.66
CA ARG A 397 -34.95 7.57 4.88
C ARG A 397 -33.73 8.21 5.55
N LYS A 398 -33.13 7.50 6.52
CA LYS A 398 -31.92 7.92 7.24
C LYS A 398 -30.82 6.90 7.07
N ILE A 399 -29.66 7.36 6.62
CA ILE A 399 -28.45 6.54 6.47
C ILE A 399 -27.62 6.68 7.74
N TYR A 400 -27.50 5.59 8.50
CA TYR A 400 -26.78 5.53 9.77
C TYR A 400 -25.35 5.01 9.56
N VAL A 401 -24.37 5.91 9.56
CA VAL A 401 -22.94 5.58 9.49
C VAL A 401 -22.37 5.43 10.91
N ILE A 402 -22.13 4.19 11.34
CA ILE A 402 -21.78 3.82 12.71
C ILE A 402 -20.34 3.29 12.80
N GLY A 403 -19.50 3.97 13.60
CA GLY A 403 -18.16 3.52 13.95
C GLY A 403 -17.16 3.62 12.79
N GLY A 404 -16.67 2.47 12.32
CA GLY A 404 -15.52 2.39 11.42
C GLY A 404 -14.21 2.83 12.10
N SER A 405 -13.25 3.28 11.30
CA SER A 405 -12.00 3.93 11.75
C SER A 405 -11.93 5.36 11.26
N ASP A 406 -11.50 6.28 12.12
CA ASP A 406 -11.08 7.65 11.78
C ASP A 406 -9.54 7.81 11.76
N THR A 407 -8.78 6.71 11.76
CA THR A 407 -7.31 6.70 11.65
C THR A 407 -6.77 5.66 10.66
N LEU A 408 -5.58 5.91 10.10
CA LEU A 408 -4.86 4.97 9.21
C LEU A 408 -4.44 3.64 9.88
N SER A 409 -4.72 3.46 11.18
CA SER A 409 -4.57 2.21 11.90
C SER A 409 -5.95 1.71 12.36
N PRO A 410 -6.77 1.09 11.46
CA PRO A 410 -8.16 0.71 11.76
C PRO A 410 -8.36 -0.34 12.85
N LEU A 411 -7.27 -0.92 13.38
CA LEU A 411 -7.28 -1.81 14.54
C LEU A 411 -6.87 -1.12 15.86
N LYS A 412 -6.29 0.09 15.81
CA LYS A 412 -5.83 0.84 16.99
C LYS A 412 -6.88 1.82 17.52
N SER A 413 -7.68 2.41 16.64
CA SER A 413 -8.68 3.44 17.00
C SER A 413 -9.98 3.30 16.17
N PRO A 414 -10.96 2.49 16.61
CA PRO A 414 -12.29 2.50 16.02
C PRO A 414 -13.06 3.75 16.48
N SER A 415 -13.79 4.40 15.57
CA SER A 415 -14.46 5.65 15.88
C SER A 415 -15.61 5.46 16.88
N ARG A 416 -15.75 6.45 17.76
CA ARG A 416 -16.88 6.61 18.70
C ARG A 416 -17.95 7.53 18.14
N SER A 417 -18.07 7.57 16.81
CA SER A 417 -18.95 8.46 16.08
C SER A 417 -20.11 7.66 15.48
N MET A 418 -21.29 8.26 15.50
CA MET A 418 -22.46 7.82 14.75
C MET A 418 -22.96 9.04 13.98
N MET A 419 -22.98 8.96 12.66
CA MET A 419 -23.42 10.04 11.78
C MET A 419 -24.69 9.59 11.08
N VAL A 420 -25.72 10.44 11.10
CA VAL A 420 -27.02 10.14 10.48
C VAL A 420 -27.24 11.15 9.37
N TYR A 421 -27.39 10.68 8.13
CA TYR A 421 -27.79 11.52 7.00
C TYR A 421 -29.28 11.36 6.74
N ASP A 422 -30.02 12.46 6.82
CA ASP A 422 -31.45 12.52 6.56
C ASP A 422 -31.66 12.86 5.07
N THR A 423 -32.17 11.90 4.27
CA THR A 423 -32.26 12.06 2.81
C THR A 423 -33.41 12.95 2.35
N ASP A 424 -34.33 13.34 3.24
CA ASP A 424 -35.43 14.26 2.93
C ASP A 424 -35.03 15.73 3.15
N THR A 425 -34.06 15.99 4.03
CA THR A 425 -33.53 17.33 4.33
C THR A 425 -32.11 17.58 3.83
N GLU A 426 -31.42 16.54 3.34
CA GLU A 426 -30.00 16.53 2.95
C GLU A 426 -29.02 16.92 4.09
N MET A 427 -29.44 16.79 5.35
CA MET A 427 -28.68 17.22 6.53
C MET A 427 -27.98 16.07 7.25
N TRP A 428 -26.80 16.37 7.79
CA TRP A 428 -26.01 15.47 8.65
C TRP A 428 -26.20 15.79 10.14
N GLU A 429 -26.52 14.77 10.93
CA GLU A 429 -26.49 14.80 12.40
C GLU A 429 -25.26 14.00 12.90
N LEU A 430 -24.44 14.58 13.78
CA LEU A 430 -23.32 13.88 14.42
C LEU A 430 -23.66 13.56 15.89
N ARG A 431 -23.80 12.27 16.19
CA ARG A 431 -24.01 11.72 17.53
C ARG A 431 -22.74 11.06 18.06
N ALA A 432 -22.60 11.05 19.38
CA ALA A 432 -21.64 10.16 20.05
C ALA A 432 -22.20 8.73 20.01
N ARG A 433 -21.40 7.75 19.59
CA ARG A 433 -21.74 6.33 19.73
C ARG A 433 -21.61 5.95 21.22
N PRO A 434 -22.65 5.44 21.89
CA PRO A 434 -22.52 4.93 23.25
C PRO A 434 -21.53 3.74 23.31
N ASP A 435 -20.97 3.46 24.49
CA ASP A 435 -19.81 2.56 24.64
C ASP A 435 -20.21 1.06 24.64
N TRP A 436 -20.97 0.64 23.62
CA TRP A 436 -21.47 -0.74 23.42
C TRP A 436 -20.34 -1.78 23.40
N GLU A 437 -19.18 -1.37 22.84
CA GLU A 437 -17.86 -1.93 23.10
C GLU A 437 -16.78 -1.01 22.53
N ALA A 438 -15.77 -0.69 23.34
CA ALA A 438 -14.58 0.05 22.92
C ALA A 438 -13.59 -0.88 22.19
N GLY A 439 -12.82 -0.34 21.23
CA GLY A 439 -11.67 -1.03 20.64
C GLY A 439 -11.97 -2.15 19.63
N LYS A 440 -13.24 -2.45 19.31
CA LYS A 440 -13.62 -3.54 18.39
C LYS A 440 -14.10 -3.04 17.02
N ARG A 441 -13.77 -3.80 15.97
CA ARG A 441 -14.17 -3.62 14.58
C ARG A 441 -15.49 -4.36 14.28
N TRP A 442 -16.33 -3.76 13.43
CA TRP A 442 -17.52 -4.39 12.84
C TRP A 442 -17.16 -5.18 11.57
N PHE A 443 -17.89 -6.26 11.29
CA PHE A 443 -17.65 -7.17 10.16
C PHE A 443 -18.85 -7.39 9.26
N SER A 444 -20.05 -7.19 9.78
CA SER A 444 -21.30 -7.24 9.02
C SER A 444 -22.38 -6.48 9.78
N SER A 445 -23.33 -5.94 9.04
CA SER A 445 -24.60 -5.42 9.55
C SER A 445 -25.74 -5.81 8.62
N VAL A 446 -26.97 -5.68 9.09
CA VAL A 446 -28.21 -5.64 8.30
C VAL A 446 -29.29 -4.85 9.07
N VAL A 447 -30.32 -4.36 8.38
CA VAL A 447 -31.56 -3.85 9.00
C VAL A 447 -32.64 -4.93 9.04
N ILE A 448 -33.28 -5.11 10.20
CA ILE A 448 -34.47 -5.97 10.34
C ILE A 448 -35.50 -5.27 11.23
N GLY A 449 -36.76 -5.17 10.79
CA GLY A 449 -37.84 -4.57 11.59
C GLY A 449 -37.55 -3.17 12.14
N GLY A 450 -36.80 -2.34 11.42
CA GLY A 450 -36.41 -0.99 11.85
C GLY A 450 -35.27 -0.92 12.89
N LYS A 451 -34.57 -2.03 13.17
CA LYS A 451 -33.39 -2.08 14.05
C LYS A 451 -32.13 -2.49 13.27
N ILE A 452 -30.97 -1.99 13.69
CA ILE A 452 -29.67 -2.32 13.08
C ILE A 452 -29.04 -3.51 13.82
N TYR A 453 -28.91 -4.63 13.11
CA TYR A 453 -28.23 -5.83 13.59
C TYR A 453 -26.75 -5.72 13.19
N MET A 454 -25.81 -5.92 14.11
CA MET A 454 -24.37 -5.75 13.88
C MET A 454 -23.56 -6.93 14.42
N ARG A 455 -22.43 -7.25 13.80
CA ARG A 455 -21.49 -8.28 14.30
C ARG A 455 -20.05 -7.77 14.39
N THR A 456 -19.43 -8.05 15.54
CA THR A 456 -17.97 -8.01 15.77
C THR A 456 -17.41 -9.45 15.76
N TYR A 457 -16.10 -9.63 15.86
CA TYR A 457 -15.53 -10.98 16.12
C TYR A 457 -15.99 -11.65 17.42
N TYR A 458 -16.52 -10.90 18.39
CA TYR A 458 -16.71 -11.38 19.78
C TYR A 458 -18.16 -11.34 20.30
N ASN A 459 -19.01 -10.54 19.65
CA ASN A 459 -20.40 -10.32 20.02
C ASN A 459 -21.19 -9.90 18.78
N SER A 460 -22.49 -10.22 18.76
CA SER A 460 -23.47 -9.60 17.87
C SER A 460 -24.44 -8.76 18.70
N PHE A 461 -24.92 -7.68 18.10
CA PHE A 461 -25.68 -6.63 18.76
C PHE A 461 -26.92 -6.27 17.94
N VAL A 462 -27.93 -5.70 18.60
CA VAL A 462 -29.12 -5.11 17.99
C VAL A 462 -29.28 -3.70 18.53
N TYR A 463 -29.15 -2.70 17.68
CA TYR A 463 -29.36 -1.27 17.99
C TYR A 463 -30.75 -0.83 17.52
N ASP A 464 -31.53 -0.24 18.42
CA ASP A 464 -32.80 0.41 18.09
C ASP A 464 -32.63 1.94 18.04
N PRO A 465 -32.76 2.59 16.85
CA PRO A 465 -32.61 4.03 16.72
C PRO A 465 -33.77 4.85 17.32
N ASN A 466 -34.88 4.22 17.72
CA ASN A 466 -36.04 4.86 18.36
C ASN A 466 -35.89 4.91 19.88
N GLU A 467 -35.28 3.88 20.48
CA GLU A 467 -35.01 3.78 21.92
C GLU A 467 -33.61 4.30 22.30
N ASP A 468 -32.71 4.46 21.33
CA ASP A 468 -31.24 4.62 21.49
C ASP A 468 -30.60 3.48 22.32
N SER A 469 -31.25 2.31 22.30
CA SER A 469 -30.85 1.09 23.02
C SER A 469 -29.97 0.19 22.13
N CYS A 470 -29.04 -0.55 22.73
CA CYS A 470 -28.19 -1.49 22.00
C CYS A 470 -27.87 -2.72 22.85
N ASP A 471 -28.55 -3.82 22.56
CA ASP A 471 -28.45 -5.07 23.30
C ASP A 471 -27.53 -6.08 22.62
N ARG A 472 -26.97 -7.01 23.41
CA ARG A 472 -26.23 -8.17 22.90
C ARG A 472 -27.21 -9.30 22.62
N ASP A 473 -27.08 -9.93 21.46
CA ASP A 473 -27.84 -11.14 21.12
C ASP A 473 -26.88 -12.34 20.96
N GLU A 474 -26.79 -13.14 22.04
CA GLU A 474 -25.97 -14.35 22.09
C GLU A 474 -26.41 -15.42 21.08
N VAL A 475 -27.71 -15.51 20.77
CA VAL A 475 -28.21 -16.51 19.82
C VAL A 475 -27.87 -16.10 18.40
N LEU A 476 -28.06 -14.82 18.05
CA LEU A 476 -27.54 -14.22 16.83
C LEU A 476 -26.01 -14.40 16.70
N HIS A 477 -25.25 -14.28 17.80
CA HIS A 477 -23.81 -14.49 17.78
C HIS A 477 -23.36 -15.97 17.73
N SER A 478 -24.26 -16.92 17.94
CA SER A 478 -23.93 -18.37 17.87
C SER A 478 -23.55 -18.87 16.47
N LYS A 479 -23.49 -17.99 15.46
CA LYS A 479 -23.10 -18.24 14.08
C LYS A 479 -22.19 -17.14 13.56
N GLU A 480 -21.25 -17.50 12.70
CA GLU A 480 -20.23 -16.59 12.15
C GLU A 480 -20.76 -15.76 10.97
N TRP A 481 -21.96 -15.17 11.09
CA TRP A 481 -22.62 -14.50 9.97
C TRP A 481 -21.84 -13.30 9.41
N SER A 482 -21.84 -13.19 8.10
CA SER A 482 -21.20 -12.11 7.34
C SER A 482 -21.85 -11.98 5.96
N SER A 483 -21.63 -10.85 5.28
CA SER A 483 -22.10 -10.60 3.91
C SER A 483 -23.59 -10.93 3.71
N SER A 484 -24.41 -10.65 4.73
CA SER A 484 -25.77 -11.15 4.90
C SER A 484 -26.82 -10.22 4.28
N CYS A 485 -27.98 -10.76 3.91
CA CYS A 485 -29.11 -9.98 3.42
C CYS A 485 -30.40 -10.29 4.21
N VAL A 486 -31.48 -9.55 3.95
CA VAL A 486 -32.75 -9.70 4.69
C VAL A 486 -33.92 -9.80 3.73
N ILE A 487 -34.81 -10.76 3.98
CA ILE A 487 -36.04 -11.00 3.23
C ILE A 487 -37.12 -11.33 4.27
N ASP A 488 -38.28 -10.66 4.21
CA ASP A 488 -39.44 -10.88 5.10
C ASP A 488 -39.13 -10.94 6.61
N ASP A 489 -38.35 -9.96 7.10
CA ASP A 489 -37.81 -9.87 8.47
C ASP A 489 -36.90 -11.04 8.91
N VAL A 490 -36.37 -11.84 7.97
CA VAL A 490 -35.44 -12.94 8.24
C VAL A 490 -34.07 -12.61 7.64
N LEU A 491 -33.00 -12.74 8.45
CA LEU A 491 -31.61 -12.56 8.01
C LEU A 491 -31.12 -13.86 7.38
N TYR A 492 -30.61 -13.78 6.16
CA TYR A 492 -30.00 -14.89 5.43
C TYR A 492 -28.49 -14.68 5.24
N TYR A 493 -27.70 -15.74 5.41
CA TYR A 493 -26.28 -15.73 5.05
C TYR A 493 -25.80 -17.13 4.63
N TYR A 494 -24.83 -17.19 3.72
CA TYR A 494 -24.27 -18.46 3.26
C TYR A 494 -23.06 -18.88 4.08
N ASP A 495 -23.21 -19.93 4.88
CA ASP A 495 -22.15 -20.54 5.67
C ASP A 495 -21.29 -21.44 4.76
N VAL A 496 -20.19 -20.87 4.26
CA VAL A 496 -19.21 -21.58 3.41
C VAL A 496 -18.53 -22.76 4.13
N ARG A 497 -18.46 -22.76 5.46
CA ARG A 497 -17.88 -23.88 6.24
C ARG A 497 -18.89 -25.02 6.41
N GLY A 498 -20.16 -24.69 6.55
CA GLY A 498 -21.27 -25.63 6.61
C GLY A 498 -21.91 -25.98 5.26
N ASN A 499 -21.38 -25.45 4.15
CA ASN A 499 -21.93 -25.47 2.80
C ASN A 499 -23.47 -25.28 2.72
N CYS A 500 -24.01 -24.32 3.47
CA CYS A 500 -25.46 -24.14 3.57
C CYS A 500 -25.91 -22.69 3.78
N LEU A 501 -27.08 -22.34 3.23
CA LEU A 501 -27.76 -21.08 3.53
C LEU A 501 -28.43 -21.17 4.91
N ARG A 502 -28.05 -20.27 5.82
CA ARG A 502 -28.66 -20.15 7.15
C ARG A 502 -29.65 -19.00 7.17
N ALA A 503 -30.66 -19.15 8.03
CA ALA A 503 -31.70 -18.15 8.26
C ALA A 503 -31.81 -17.85 9.77
N TYR A 504 -31.84 -16.59 10.18
CA TYR A 504 -32.16 -16.16 11.55
C TYR A 504 -33.52 -15.49 11.58
N ASP A 505 -34.47 -16.11 12.30
CA ASP A 505 -35.74 -15.49 12.63
C ASP A 505 -35.59 -14.74 13.96
N PRO A 506 -35.62 -13.39 13.99
CA PRO A 506 -35.44 -12.61 15.21
C PRO A 506 -36.70 -12.62 16.11
N LYS A 507 -37.87 -12.96 15.57
CA LYS A 507 -39.13 -13.09 16.33
C LYS A 507 -39.14 -14.40 17.13
N GLN A 508 -38.50 -15.45 16.59
CA GLN A 508 -38.24 -16.72 17.28
C GLN A 508 -36.89 -16.76 18.01
N ARG A 509 -35.99 -15.80 17.74
CA ARG A 509 -34.57 -15.79 18.15
C ARG A 509 -33.89 -17.14 17.93
N SER A 510 -33.95 -17.65 16.71
CA SER A 510 -33.42 -18.98 16.37
C SER A 510 -32.80 -19.05 14.98
N TRP A 511 -31.83 -19.95 14.81
CA TRP A 511 -31.17 -20.24 13.54
C TRP A 511 -31.73 -21.50 12.88
N GLY A 512 -32.23 -21.36 11.67
CA GLY A 512 -32.55 -22.46 10.75
C GLY A 512 -31.47 -22.67 9.69
N VAL A 513 -31.60 -23.79 8.97
CA VAL A 513 -30.94 -24.04 7.68
C VAL A 513 -32.05 -24.10 6.62
N VAL A 514 -31.84 -23.39 5.51
CA VAL A 514 -32.78 -23.42 4.38
C VAL A 514 -32.55 -24.72 3.60
N LYS A 515 -33.63 -25.42 3.23
CA LYS A 515 -33.59 -26.72 2.55
C LYS A 515 -33.91 -26.63 1.05
N GLY A 516 -33.59 -27.65 0.26
CA GLY A 516 -34.15 -27.86 -1.08
C GLY A 516 -33.27 -27.46 -2.27
N PHE A 517 -32.02 -27.08 -2.01
CA PHE A 517 -31.00 -26.74 -3.01
C PHE A 517 -29.68 -27.47 -2.77
N GLU A 518 -29.69 -28.53 -1.97
CA GLU A 518 -28.52 -29.33 -1.62
C GLU A 518 -27.87 -29.92 -2.89
N GLY A 519 -26.58 -29.63 -3.12
CA GLY A 519 -25.85 -30.05 -4.32
C GLY A 519 -26.14 -29.24 -5.60
N LEU A 520 -26.91 -28.14 -5.53
CA LEU A 520 -27.16 -27.23 -6.66
C LEU A 520 -26.22 -26.01 -6.69
N LEU A 521 -25.32 -25.87 -5.70
CA LEU A 521 -24.38 -24.77 -5.56
C LEU A 521 -22.93 -25.27 -5.56
N PRO A 522 -21.96 -24.45 -6.00
CA PRO A 522 -20.53 -24.71 -5.83
C PRO A 522 -20.14 -25.10 -4.41
N GLU A 523 -19.37 -26.17 -4.27
CA GLU A 523 -18.75 -26.57 -3.00
C GLU A 523 -17.36 -25.93 -2.84
N ALA A 524 -16.76 -26.06 -1.64
CA ALA A 524 -15.40 -25.62 -1.32
C ALA A 524 -15.12 -24.13 -1.65
N CYS A 525 -16.07 -23.23 -1.36
CA CYS A 525 -15.92 -21.79 -1.60
C CYS A 525 -15.06 -21.07 -0.57
N LYS A 526 -14.20 -20.14 -1.03
CA LYS A 526 -13.35 -19.28 -0.19
C LYS A 526 -14.17 -18.23 0.57
N TRP A 527 -15.15 -17.62 -0.09
CA TRP A 527 -16.01 -16.56 0.44
C TRP A 527 -17.41 -16.62 -0.18
N SER A 528 -18.34 -15.89 0.42
CA SER A 528 -19.70 -15.68 -0.09
C SER A 528 -20.13 -14.21 0.07
N LYS A 529 -20.98 -13.75 -0.84
CA LYS A 529 -21.73 -12.48 -0.72
C LYS A 529 -23.20 -12.75 -1.01
N THR A 530 -24.10 -12.35 -0.10
CA THR A 530 -25.56 -12.42 -0.34
C THR A 530 -26.15 -11.03 -0.41
N VAL A 531 -27.11 -10.84 -1.32
CA VAL A 531 -27.90 -9.61 -1.46
C VAL A 531 -29.35 -10.00 -1.76
N SER A 532 -30.32 -9.26 -1.21
CA SER A 532 -31.73 -9.45 -1.50
C SER A 532 -32.15 -8.57 -2.68
N CYS A 533 -32.90 -9.12 -3.63
CA CYS A 533 -33.36 -8.42 -4.82
C CYS A 533 -34.84 -8.02 -4.73
N THR A 534 -35.21 -6.98 -5.47
CA THR A 534 -36.60 -6.59 -5.71
C THR A 534 -37.38 -7.76 -6.30
N GLY A 535 -38.31 -8.30 -5.52
CA GLY A 535 -39.04 -9.54 -5.80
C GLY A 535 -38.91 -10.63 -4.72
N GLY A 536 -38.05 -10.46 -3.70
CA GLY A 536 -37.93 -11.39 -2.57
C GLY A 536 -36.99 -12.57 -2.80
N ASN A 537 -36.26 -12.58 -3.92
CA ASN A 537 -35.20 -13.55 -4.17
C ASN A 537 -33.88 -13.12 -3.51
N LEU A 538 -33.10 -14.10 -3.06
CA LEU A 538 -31.71 -13.93 -2.66
C LEU A 538 -30.80 -14.14 -3.87
N VAL A 539 -29.88 -13.21 -4.14
CA VAL A 539 -28.76 -13.44 -5.05
C VAL A 539 -27.50 -13.70 -4.23
N LEU A 540 -26.86 -14.83 -4.51
CA LEU A 540 -25.64 -15.32 -3.91
C LEU A 540 -24.50 -15.19 -4.92
N PHE A 541 -23.33 -14.75 -4.47
CA PHE A 541 -22.06 -14.85 -5.18
C PHE A 541 -21.08 -15.71 -4.40
N LEU A 542 -20.30 -16.52 -5.13
CA LEU A 542 -19.36 -17.51 -4.61
C LEU A 542 -18.08 -17.52 -5.48
N GLN A 543 -16.95 -17.89 -4.89
CA GLN A 543 -15.72 -18.22 -5.62
C GLN A 543 -15.13 -19.49 -4.98
N LYS A 544 -14.80 -20.50 -5.80
CA LYS A 544 -14.22 -21.76 -5.30
C LYS A 544 -12.79 -21.55 -4.79
N THR A 545 -12.27 -22.51 -4.04
CA THR A 545 -10.91 -22.43 -3.49
C THR A 545 -9.84 -22.53 -4.58
N GLU A 546 -10.06 -23.31 -5.62
CA GLU A 546 -9.07 -23.66 -6.64
C GLU A 546 -9.27 -22.93 -7.99
N GLU A 547 -10.26 -22.04 -8.09
CA GLU A 547 -10.68 -21.39 -9.33
C GLU A 547 -10.73 -19.85 -9.20
N THR A 548 -10.53 -19.15 -10.32
CA THR A 548 -10.78 -17.71 -10.46
C THR A 548 -12.25 -17.37 -10.61
N GLU A 549 -13.05 -18.31 -11.13
CA GLU A 549 -14.45 -18.10 -11.49
C GLU A 549 -15.31 -17.54 -10.34
N ILE A 550 -15.98 -16.42 -10.61
CA ILE A 550 -17.06 -15.90 -9.78
C ILE A 550 -18.36 -16.53 -10.27
N TRP A 551 -18.87 -17.41 -9.43
CA TRP A 551 -20.18 -18.03 -9.57
C TRP A 551 -21.25 -17.13 -8.95
N SER A 552 -22.45 -17.14 -9.52
CA SER A 552 -23.63 -16.55 -8.91
C SER A 552 -24.82 -17.51 -9.01
N ALA A 553 -25.74 -17.38 -8.05
CA ALA A 553 -26.99 -18.11 -8.01
C ALA A 553 -28.12 -17.20 -7.54
N GLU A 554 -29.32 -17.38 -8.09
CA GLU A 554 -30.53 -16.75 -7.59
C GLU A 554 -31.41 -17.81 -6.93
N ILE A 555 -31.81 -17.54 -5.69
CA ILE A 555 -32.52 -18.47 -4.82
C ILE A 555 -33.81 -17.80 -4.35
N ALA A 556 -34.95 -18.27 -4.85
CA ALA A 556 -36.25 -17.92 -4.29
C ALA A 556 -36.41 -18.65 -2.94
N VAL A 557 -36.78 -17.93 -1.88
CA VAL A 557 -36.99 -18.51 -0.54
C VAL A 557 -38.47 -18.48 -0.17
N GLU A 558 -38.97 -19.57 0.42
CA GLU A 558 -40.35 -19.70 0.88
C GLU A 558 -40.41 -20.25 2.31
N ARG A 559 -41.33 -19.73 3.11
CA ARG A 559 -41.62 -20.25 4.46
C ARG A 559 -42.85 -21.16 4.41
N ARG A 560 -42.68 -22.43 4.76
CA ARG A 560 -43.72 -23.46 4.72
C ARG A 560 -44.43 -23.62 6.06
N GLU A 561 -45.53 -24.37 6.06
CA GLU A 561 -46.22 -24.79 7.30
C GLU A 561 -45.25 -25.52 8.24
N GLY A 562 -45.44 -25.33 9.55
CA GLY A 562 -44.47 -25.75 10.57
C GLY A 562 -43.28 -24.78 10.74
N GLY A 563 -43.13 -23.78 9.87
CA GLY A 563 -42.13 -22.72 10.00
C GLY A 563 -40.78 -23.02 9.35
N GLU A 564 -40.62 -24.17 8.68
CA GLU A 564 -39.44 -24.46 7.86
C GLU A 564 -39.28 -23.46 6.71
N ILE A 565 -38.03 -23.18 6.33
CA ILE A 565 -37.72 -22.34 5.18
C ILE A 565 -37.06 -23.21 4.12
N TRP A 566 -37.57 -23.11 2.89
CA TRP A 566 -37.07 -23.83 1.72
C TRP A 566 -36.58 -22.82 0.67
N GLY A 567 -35.62 -23.23 -0.14
CA GLY A 567 -35.00 -22.44 -1.18
C GLY A 567 -35.02 -23.18 -2.51
N LYS A 568 -35.39 -22.49 -3.58
CA LYS A 568 -35.37 -22.98 -4.96
C LYS A 568 -34.36 -22.16 -5.76
N VAL A 569 -33.35 -22.81 -6.32
CA VAL A 569 -32.43 -22.18 -7.26
C VAL A 569 -33.18 -21.92 -8.57
N GLU A 570 -33.31 -20.65 -8.95
CA GLU A 570 -33.88 -20.24 -10.24
C GLU A 570 -32.84 -20.37 -11.36
N TRP A 571 -31.59 -20.02 -11.05
CA TRP A 571 -30.41 -20.31 -11.89
C TRP A 571 -29.14 -20.30 -11.03
N CYS A 572 -28.10 -20.99 -11.50
CA CYS A 572 -26.73 -20.84 -11.02
C CYS A 572 -25.75 -20.99 -12.19
N SER A 573 -24.77 -20.09 -12.29
CA SER A 573 -23.71 -20.16 -13.31
C SER A 573 -22.50 -19.30 -12.94
N VAL A 574 -21.37 -19.53 -13.62
CA VAL A 574 -20.29 -18.53 -13.73
C VAL A 574 -20.87 -17.24 -14.33
N VAL A 575 -20.51 -16.11 -13.74
CA VAL A 575 -20.91 -14.76 -14.20
C VAL A 575 -19.72 -13.84 -14.48
N LEU A 576 -18.53 -14.17 -13.99
CA LEU A 576 -17.25 -13.55 -14.35
C LEU A 576 -16.11 -14.56 -14.16
N ASP A 577 -15.07 -14.48 -14.98
CA ASP A 577 -13.82 -15.23 -14.84
C ASP A 577 -12.63 -14.28 -15.02
N GLY A 578 -11.45 -14.71 -14.57
CA GLY A 578 -10.27 -13.89 -14.35
C GLY A 578 -10.06 -13.56 -12.86
N ASN A 579 -8.91 -13.00 -12.53
CA ASN A 579 -8.50 -12.72 -11.14
C ASN A 579 -9.25 -11.52 -10.53
N PHE A 580 -10.53 -11.71 -10.22
CA PHE A 580 -11.42 -10.72 -9.63
C PHE A 580 -11.82 -11.12 -8.20
N HIS A 581 -12.08 -10.12 -7.36
CA HIS A 581 -12.58 -10.28 -6.00
C HIS A 581 -13.74 -9.31 -5.74
N ILE A 582 -14.89 -9.79 -5.27
CA ILE A 582 -16.03 -8.93 -4.96
C ILE A 582 -15.79 -8.22 -3.62
N MET A 583 -15.54 -6.91 -3.69
CA MET A 583 -15.44 -6.06 -2.51
C MET A 583 -16.80 -5.89 -1.83
N ASP A 584 -17.86 -5.56 -2.59
CA ASP A 584 -19.22 -5.49 -2.09
C ASP A 584 -20.31 -5.73 -3.15
N CYS A 585 -21.54 -5.99 -2.67
CA CYS A 585 -22.74 -6.16 -3.50
C CYS A 585 -23.87 -5.26 -3.02
N VAL A 586 -24.48 -4.49 -3.94
CA VAL A 586 -25.64 -3.64 -3.66
C VAL A 586 -26.74 -3.95 -4.68
N ALA A 587 -27.97 -4.08 -4.21
CA ALA A 587 -29.16 -4.13 -5.06
C ALA A 587 -29.79 -2.73 -5.20
N VAL A 588 -30.36 -2.46 -6.38
CA VAL A 588 -31.05 -1.20 -6.73
C VAL A 588 -32.28 -1.51 -7.58
N GLU A 589 -33.22 -0.58 -7.59
CA GLU A 589 -34.45 -0.62 -8.38
C GLU A 589 -34.24 0.15 -9.69
N LEU A 590 -34.33 -0.49 -10.86
CA LEU A 590 -34.01 0.10 -12.18
C LEU A 590 -35.25 0.39 -13.02
#